data_AF-A0A7C7XU68-F1
#
_entry.id   AF-A0A7C7XU68-F1
#
_cell.length_a   1.000
_cell.length_b   1.000
_cell.length_c   1.000
_cell.angle_alpha   90.00
_cell.angle_beta   90.00
_cell.angle_gamma   90.00
#
_symmetry.space_group_name_H-M   'P 1'
#
loop_
_entity.id
_entity.type
_entity.pdbx_description
1 polymer ?
#
loop_
_entity_poly.entity_id
_entity_poly.type
_entity_poly.pdbx_seq_one_letter_code
_entity_poly.pdbx_strand_id
1 'polypeptide(L)' 'MAKKEAAGFDFENALDQLEELVSSMEEGELSLEESLQAFEKGIKLTRECQTALKKAEQKVKVLINENGDTEDFLAEKN' A
#
# COMPACT_ATOMS: atom_id res chain seq x y z
N MET A 1 -2.70 25.41 -12.81
CA MET A 1 -3.05 25.21 -11.38
C MET A 1 -3.33 23.72 -11.20
N ALA A 2 -2.43 23.01 -10.50
CA ALA A 2 -2.49 21.56 -10.36
C ALA A 2 -3.74 21.15 -9.59
N LYS A 3 -4.51 20.25 -10.19
CA LYS A 3 -5.75 19.70 -9.65
C LYS A 3 -5.37 18.88 -8.40
N LYS A 4 -5.64 19.43 -7.22
CA LYS A 4 -5.62 18.71 -5.94
C LYS A 4 -6.73 17.65 -6.02
N GLU A 5 -6.40 16.50 -6.58
CA GLU A 5 -7.30 15.36 -6.54
C GLU A 5 -7.52 14.95 -5.08
N ALA A 6 -8.75 14.54 -4.82
CA ALA A 6 -9.41 14.39 -3.53
C ALA A 6 -8.60 13.67 -2.44
N ALA A 7 -8.99 13.91 -1.19
CA ALA A 7 -8.57 13.24 0.04
C ALA A 7 -8.71 11.70 -0.02
N GLY A 8 -7.83 11.06 -0.79
CA GLY A 8 -7.58 9.63 -0.80
C GLY A 8 -6.48 9.29 0.20
N PHE A 9 -6.39 8.01 0.51
CA PHE A 9 -5.26 7.46 1.26
C PHE A 9 -3.93 7.86 0.59
N ASP A 10 -3.02 8.46 1.35
CA ASP A 10 -1.69 8.86 0.89
C ASP A 10 -0.76 7.66 0.96
N PHE A 11 -0.64 6.97 -0.18
CA PHE A 11 0.10 5.70 -0.27
C PHE A 11 1.59 5.88 -0.01
N GLU A 12 2.21 6.88 -0.62
CA GLU A 12 3.66 7.10 -0.52
C GLU A 12 4.05 7.38 0.93
N ASN A 13 3.31 8.27 1.61
CA ASN A 13 3.54 8.57 3.02
C ASN A 13 3.33 7.36 3.94
N ALA A 14 2.31 6.54 3.67
CA ALA A 14 2.08 5.33 4.46
C ALA A 14 3.17 4.26 4.24
N LEU A 15 3.74 4.21 3.04
CA LEU A 15 4.88 3.35 2.71
C LEU A 15 6.15 3.85 3.40
N ASP A 16 6.46 5.14 3.32
CA ASP A 16 7.60 5.77 4.01
C ASP A 16 7.55 5.48 5.51
N GLN A 17 6.39 5.67 6.14
CA GLN A 17 6.20 5.36 7.57
C GLN A 17 6.39 3.88 7.90
N LEU A 18 6.07 2.97 6.97
CA LEU A 18 6.28 1.54 7.16
C LEU A 18 7.77 1.20 7.05
N GLU A 19 8.49 1.82 6.13
CA GLU A 19 9.95 1.65 5.97
C GLU A 19 10.71 2.17 7.19
N GLU A 20 10.39 3.38 7.68
CA GLU A 20 10.97 3.93 8.90
C GLU A 20 10.73 3.02 10.11
N LEU A 21 9.51 2.49 10.22
CA LEU A 21 9.14 1.58 11.29
C LEU A 21 9.95 0.29 11.23
N VAL A 22 10.10 -0.32 10.05
CA VAL A 22 10.93 -1.51 9.85
C VAL A 22 12.39 -1.22 10.21
N SER A 23 12.95 -0.09 9.77
CA SER A 23 14.31 0.32 10.14
C SER A 23 14.49 0.37 11.66
N SER A 24 13.57 1.01 12.37
CA SER A 24 13.62 1.10 13.84
C SER A 24 13.55 -0.27 14.54
N MET A 25 12.81 -1.22 13.95
CA MET A 25 12.72 -2.58 14.47
C MET A 25 14.00 -3.38 14.21
N GLU A 26 14.68 -3.14 13.08
CA GLU A 26 15.94 -3.79 12.71
C GLU A 26 17.14 -3.26 13.50
N GLU A 27 17.10 -1.99 13.92
CA GLU A 27 18.11 -1.36 14.79
C GLU A 27 18.19 -2.02 16.17
N GLY A 28 17.08 -2.60 16.64
CA GLY A 28 17.05 -3.42 17.85
C GLY A 28 17.13 -2.64 19.18
N GLU A 29 16.95 -1.31 19.15
CA GLU A 29 16.95 -0.47 20.35
C GLU A 29 15.58 -0.40 21.05
N LEU A 30 14.53 -0.95 20.44
CA LEU A 30 13.16 -0.93 20.98
C LEU A 30 13.03 -1.88 22.18
N SER A 31 12.36 -1.41 23.23
CA SER A 31 11.86 -2.29 24.28
C SER A 31 10.79 -3.26 23.75
N LEU A 32 10.43 -4.27 24.55
CA LEU A 32 9.39 -5.23 24.18
C LEU A 32 8.04 -4.55 23.90
N GLU A 33 7.65 -3.58 24.74
CA GLU A 33 6.38 -2.85 24.58
C GLU A 33 6.40 -2.01 23.30
N GLU A 34 7.50 -1.29 23.04
CA GLU A 34 7.67 -0.50 21.81
C GLU A 34 7.69 -1.39 20.56
N SER A 35 8.31 -2.57 20.64
CA SER A 35 8.33 -3.55 19.56
C SER A 35 6.92 -4.05 19.23
N LEU A 36 6.07 -4.29 20.23
CA LEU A 36 4.68 -4.69 20.04
C LEU A 36 3.84 -3.58 19.40
N GLN A 37 4.02 -2.35 19.88
CA GLN A 37 3.34 -1.17 19.31
C GLN A 37 3.78 -0.92 17.86
N ALA A 38 5.08 -1.04 17.59
CA ALA A 38 5.63 -0.93 16.25
C ALA A 38 5.02 -2.00 15.34
N PHE A 39 5.01 -3.26 15.77
CA PHE A 39 4.40 -4.34 15.01
C PHE A 39 2.91 -4.10 14.68
N GLU A 40 2.11 -3.66 15.66
CA GLU A 40 0.70 -3.33 15.44
C GLU A 40 0.53 -2.22 14.39
N LYS A 41 1.33 -1.15 14.51
CA LYS A 41 1.34 -0.05 13.52
C LYS A 41 1.72 -0.56 12.13
N GLY A 42 2.74 -1.42 12.03
CA GLY A 42 3.21 -1.98 10.76
C GLY A 42 2.14 -2.84 10.08
N ILE A 43 1.42 -3.66 10.84
CA ILE A 43 0.28 -4.45 10.32
C ILE A 43 -0.82 -3.55 9.78
N LYS A 44 -1.13 -2.46 10.49
CA LYS A 44 -2.14 -1.50 10.04
C LYS A 44 -1.74 -0.82 8.73
N LEU A 45 -0.54 -0.24 8.67
CA LEU A 45 -0.01 0.41 7.46
C LEU A 45 0.01 -0.54 6.27
N THR A 46 0.50 -1.77 6.47
CA THR A 46 0.54 -2.80 5.42
C THR A 46 -0.86 -3.08 4.85
N ARG A 47 -1.88 -3.22 5.70
CA ARG A 47 -3.26 -3.46 5.26
C ARG A 47 -3.84 -2.29 4.48
N GLU A 48 -3.52 -1.07 4.89
CA GLU A 48 -3.98 0.14 4.21
C GLU A 48 -3.33 0.26 2.81
N CYS A 49 -2.01 0.04 2.72
CA CYS A 49 -1.28 -0.02 1.46
C CYS A 49 -1.84 -1.09 0.51
N GLN A 50 -2.04 -2.32 0.98
CA GLN A 50 -2.65 -3.39 0.18
C GLN A 50 -4.06 -3.04 -0.31
N THR A 51 -4.85 -2.36 0.52
CA THR A 51 -6.20 -1.92 0.14
C THR A 51 -6.15 -0.86 -0.95
N ALA A 52 -5.22 0.09 -0.85
CA ALA A 52 -5.01 1.10 -1.88
C ALA A 52 -4.57 0.47 -3.21
N LEU A 53 -3.61 -0.46 -3.17
CA LEU A 53 -3.15 -1.19 -4.36
C LEU A 53 -4.27 -1.98 -5.03
N LYS A 54 -5.11 -2.69 -4.26
CA LYS A 54 -6.27 -3.41 -4.80
C LYS A 54 -7.25 -2.49 -5.51
N LYS A 55 -7.53 -1.30 -4.93
CA LYS A 55 -8.40 -0.31 -5.55
C LYS A 55 -7.80 0.24 -6.86
N ALA A 56 -6.49 0.49 -6.87
CA ALA A 56 -5.78 0.92 -8.07
C ALA A 56 -5.83 -0.16 -9.16
N GLU A 57 -5.56 -1.41 -8.81
CA GLU A 57 -5.64 -2.57 -9.70
C GLU A 57 -7.04 -2.72 -10.31
N GLN A 58 -8.09 -2.63 -9.48
CA GLN A 58 -9.48 -2.67 -9.96
C GLN A 58 -9.79 -1.54 -10.93
N LYS A 59 -9.35 -0.31 -10.64
CA LYS A 59 -9.55 0.85 -11.52
C LYS A 59 -8.86 0.64 -12.87
N VAL A 60 -7.63 0.12 -12.86
CA VAL A 60 -6.91 -0.23 -14.08
C VAL A 60 -7.66 -1.30 -14.89
N LYS A 61 -8.15 -2.36 -14.25
CA LYS A 61 -8.94 -3.42 -14.94
C LYS A 61 -10.18 -2.85 -15.63
N VAL A 62 -10.93 -1.99 -14.95
CA VAL A 62 -12.12 -1.36 -15.53
C VAL A 62 -11.75 -0.54 -16.77
N LEU A 63 -10.71 0.30 -16.68
CA LEU A 63 -10.27 1.14 -17.80
C LEU A 63 -9.81 0.33 -19.01
N ILE A 64 -9.16 -0.82 -18.79
CA ILE A 64 -8.72 -1.70 -19.89
C ILE A 64 -9.95 -2.42 -20.50
N ASN A 65 -10.87 -2.94 -19.68
CA ASN A 65 -12.10 -3.58 -20.15
C ASN A 65 -13.00 -2.63 -20.97
N GLU A 66 -13.05 -1.34 -20.61
CA GLU A 66 -13.80 -0.32 -21.35
C GLU A 66 -13.21 -0.03 -22.74
N ASN A 67 -11.91 -0.29 -22.94
CA ASN A 67 -11.21 -0.05 -24.21
C ASN A 67 -11.16 -1.29 -25.12
N GLY A 68 -11.68 -2.45 -24.69
CA GLY A 68 -11.85 -3.64 -25.53
C GLY A 68 -10.63 -4.55 -25.69
N ASP A 69 -9.49 -4.24 -25.05
CA ASP A 69 -8.24 -5.01 -25.17
C ASP A 69 -7.97 -5.82 -23.89
N THR A 70 -8.71 -6.90 -23.67
CA THR A 70 -8.52 -7.77 -22.49
C THR A 70 -8.56 -9.24 -22.84
N GLU A 71 -7.43 -9.79 -23.27
CA GLU A 71 -7.21 -11.24 -23.11
C GLU A 71 -5.96 -11.63 -22.32
N ASP A 72 -4.92 -10.79 -22.16
CA ASP A 72 -3.60 -11.37 -21.80
C ASP A 72 -2.86 -10.83 -20.57
N PHE A 73 -3.28 -9.72 -19.94
CA PHE A 73 -2.38 -9.06 -18.95
C PHE A 73 -2.42 -9.63 -17.52
N LEU A 74 -3.40 -10.47 -17.17
CA LEU A 74 -3.59 -10.98 -15.80
C LEU A 74 -3.81 -12.51 -15.74
N ALA A 75 -3.64 -13.21 -16.86
CA ALA A 75 -3.88 -14.64 -16.97
C ALA A 75 -2.73 -15.51 -16.43
N GLU A 76 -1.59 -14.93 -16.04
CA GLU A 76 -0.52 -15.67 -15.39
C GLU A 76 -0.63 -15.61 -13.87
N LYS A 77 -1.51 -16.44 -13.32
CA LYS A 77 -1.43 -16.83 -11.91
C LYS A 77 -1.55 -18.36 -11.81
N ASN A 78 -0.45 -19.04 -12.13
CA ASN A 78 -0.13 -20.37 -11.61
C ASN A 78 0.84 -20.20 -10.44
#